data_AF-A0A954VHC6-F1
#
_entry.id   AF-A0A954VHC6-F1
#
_cell.length_a   1.000
_cell.length_b   1.000
_cell.length_c   1.000
_cell.angle_alpha   90.00
_cell.angle_beta   90.00
_cell.angle_gamma   90.00
#
_symmetry.space_group_name_H-M   'P 1'
#
loop_
_entity.id
_entity.type
_entity.pdbx_description
1 polymer ?
#
loop_
_entity_poly.entity_id
_entity_poly.type
_entity_poly.pdbx_seq_one_letter_code
_entity_poly.pdbx_strand_id
1 'polypeptide(L)'
;MRRLKLILWAVVLILALIIILQNLESTSVHVLFMPIELPLAALLSITLGVGFVLGLLANTFWRMRYWRSQASKVKQEQSPNH
;
A
#
# COMPACT_ATOMS: atom_id res chain seq x y z
N MET A 1 1.69 8.11 -31.63
CA MET A 1 1.79 7.93 -30.16
C MET A 1 0.61 7.21 -29.50
N ARG A 2 -0.67 7.54 -29.75
CA ARG A 2 -1.83 6.84 -29.12
C ARG A 2 -1.84 5.33 -29.34
N ARG A 3 -1.54 4.87 -30.56
CA ARG A 3 -1.50 3.43 -30.90
C ARG A 3 -0.36 2.69 -30.19
N LEU A 4 0.82 3.31 -30.12
CA LEU A 4 1.96 2.81 -29.33
C LEU A 4 1.64 2.74 -27.84
N LYS A 5 0.99 3.76 -27.27
CA LYS A 5 0.56 3.73 -25.86
C LYS A 5 -0.47 2.61 -25.59
N LEU A 6 -1.40 2.38 -26.52
CA LEU A 6 -2.37 1.27 -26.42
C LEU A 6 -1.68 -0.10 -26.49
N ILE A 7 -0.73 -0.27 -27.40
CA ILE A 7 0.06 -1.50 -27.51
C ILE A 7 0.88 -1.71 -26.23
N LEU A 8 1.51 -0.66 -25.70
CA LEU A 8 2.27 -0.73 -24.46
C LEU A 8 1.38 -1.13 -23.28
N TRP A 9 0.19 -0.54 -23.16
CA TRP A 9 -0.78 -0.90 -22.12
C TRP A 9 -1.28 -2.34 -22.28
N ALA A 10 -1.54 -2.80 -23.51
CA ALA A 10 -1.94 -4.18 -23.76
C ALA A 10 -0.82 -5.16 -23.37
N VAL A 11 0.44 -4.86 -23.70
CA VAL A 11 1.61 -5.66 -23.32
C VAL A 11 1.77 -5.73 -21.81
N VAL A 12 1.65 -4.60 -21.11
CA VAL A 12 1.72 -4.55 -19.64
C VAL A 12 0.58 -5.36 -19.02
N LEU A 13 -0.64 -5.26 -19.55
CA LEU A 13 -1.79 -6.00 -19.05
C LEU A 13 -1.59 -7.52 -19.22
N ILE A 14 -1.09 -7.95 -20.38
CA ILE A 14 -0.81 -9.36 -20.67
C ILE A 14 0.31 -9.88 -19.75
N LEU A 15 1.39 -9.11 -19.57
CA LEU A 15 2.47 -9.47 -18.65
C LEU A 15 1.98 -9.59 -17.21
N ALA A 16 1.16 -8.65 -16.74
CA ALA A 16 0.55 -8.72 -15.41
C ALA A 16 -0.31 -9.97 -15.25
N LEU A 17 -1.12 -10.31 -16.26
CA LEU A 17 -1.93 -11.52 -16.25
C LEU A 17 -1.08 -12.80 -16.21
N ILE A 18 -0.01 -12.87 -17.00
CA ILE A 18 0.94 -13.99 -17.01
C ILE A 18 1.61 -14.13 -15.64
N ILE A 19 2.08 -13.03 -15.06
CA ILE A 19 2.68 -13.03 -13.72
C ILE A 19 1.67 -13.55 -12.70
N ILE A 20 0.41 -13.10 -12.73
CA ILE A 20 -0.63 -13.62 -11.81
C ILE A 20 -0.81 -15.13 -12.02
N LEU A 21 -1.04 -15.58 -13.26
CA LEU A 21 -1.31 -16.99 -13.57
C LEU A 21 -0.13 -17.91 -13.27
N GLN A 22 1.11 -17.47 -13.49
CA GLN A 22 2.30 -18.22 -13.08
C GLN A 22 2.43 -18.26 -11.56
N ASN A 23 2.08 -17.17 -10.88
CA ASN A 23 2.10 -17.08 -9.42
C ASN A 23 0.86 -17.68 -8.74
N LEU A 24 -0.03 -18.34 -9.50
CA LEU A 24 -1.10 -19.22 -8.97
C LEU A 24 -0.58 -20.63 -8.67
N GLU A 25 0.63 -20.98 -9.13
CA GLU A 25 1.30 -22.21 -8.74
C GLU A 25 1.56 -22.18 -7.22
N SER A 26 1.03 -23.18 -6.51
CA SER A 26 1.14 -23.25 -5.06
C SER A 26 2.60 -23.43 -4.68
N THR A 27 3.17 -22.43 -4.02
CA THR A 27 4.54 -22.48 -3.50
C THR A 27 4.48 -22.69 -2.01
N SER A 28 5.29 -23.62 -1.50
CA SER A 28 5.40 -23.87 -0.07
C SER A 28 6.18 -22.72 0.60
N VAL A 29 5.49 -21.87 1.34
CA VAL A 29 6.09 -20.74 2.06
C VAL A 29 6.17 -21.08 3.54
N HIS A 30 7.33 -20.89 4.15
CA HIS A 30 7.50 -21.13 5.59
C HIS A 30 7.15 -19.88 6.37
N VAL A 31 5.97 -19.88 7.00
CA VAL A 31 5.54 -18.81 7.90
C VAL A 31 5.84 -19.24 9.32
N LEU A 32 6.83 -18.59 9.97
CA LEU A 32 7.15 -18.80 11.40
C LEU A 32 7.32 -20.29 11.78
N PHE A 33 8.03 -21.08 10.96
CA PHE A 33 8.25 -22.54 11.12
C PHE A 33 7.10 -23.47 10.70
N MET A 34 5.99 -22.92 10.21
CA MET A 34 4.89 -23.70 9.63
C MET A 34 4.91 -23.59 8.10
N PRO A 35 5.04 -24.69 7.35
CA PRO A 35 4.89 -24.68 5.90
C PRO A 35 3.42 -24.45 5.56
N ILE A 36 3.14 -23.41 4.78
CA ILE A 36 1.82 -23.11 4.26
C ILE A 36 1.92 -23.04 2.74
N GLU A 37 1.13 -23.87 2.07
CA GLU A 37 0.96 -23.85 0.61
C GLU A 37 0.13 -22.61 0.25
N LEU A 38 0.77 -21.59 -0.31
CA LEU A 38 0.09 -20.40 -0.79
C LEU A 38 0.57 -20.06 -2.20
N PRO A 39 -0.34 -19.71 -3.13
CA PRO A 39 0.07 -19.12 -4.39
C PRO A 39 0.78 -17.79 -4.12
N LEU A 40 1.93 -17.57 -4.77
CA LEU A 40 2.74 -16.36 -4.54
C LEU A 40 1.94 -15.08 -4.78
N ALA A 41 0.97 -15.11 -5.72
CA ALA A 41 0.08 -13.99 -6.00
C ALA A 41 -0.78 -13.60 -4.78
N ALA A 42 -1.27 -14.58 -4.02
CA ALA A 42 -2.02 -14.33 -2.80
C ALA A 42 -1.14 -13.71 -1.71
N LEU A 43 0.09 -14.22 -1.53
CA LEU A 43 1.04 -13.67 -0.58
C LEU A 43 1.39 -12.20 -0.90
N LEU A 44 1.68 -11.91 -2.18
CA LEU A 44 1.96 -10.55 -2.64
C LEU A 44 0.76 -9.62 -2.47
N SER A 45 -0.45 -10.09 -2.76
CA SER A 45 -1.68 -9.32 -2.61
C SER A 45 -1.96 -8.97 -1.15
N ILE A 46 -1.81 -9.94 -0.24
CA ILE A 46 -1.97 -9.74 1.21
C ILE A 46 -0.92 -8.76 1.71
N THR A 47 0.35 -8.94 1.34
CA THR A 47 1.45 -8.07 1.77
C THR A 47 1.23 -6.63 1.30
N LEU A 48 0.83 -6.44 0.04
CA LEU A 48 0.51 -5.13 -0.52
C LEU A 48 -0.69 -4.50 0.20
N GLY A 49 -1.75 -5.27 0.43
CA GLY A 49 -2.96 -4.81 1.12
C GLY A 49 -2.66 -4.35 2.55
N VAL A 50 -1.90 -5.14 3.31
CA VAL A 50 -1.47 -4.79 4.67
C VAL A 50 -0.60 -3.54 4.67
N GLY A 51 0.41 -3.49 3.80
CA GLY A 51 1.29 -2.32 3.68
C GLY A 51 0.54 -1.05 3.32
N PHE A 52 -0.43 -1.14 2.40
CA PHE A 52 -1.28 -0.01 2.00
C PHE A 52 -2.15 0.49 3.14
N VAL A 53 -2.84 -0.41 3.85
CA VAL A 53 -3.67 -0.04 5.02
C VAL A 53 -2.82 0.61 6.12
N LEU A 54 -1.67 0.03 6.43
CA LEU A 54 -0.73 0.61 7.40
C LEU A 54 -0.25 2.01 6.97
N GLY A 55 0.05 2.20 5.69
CA GLY A 55 0.42 3.50 5.15
C GLY A 55 -0.69 4.55 5.29
N LEU A 56 -1.94 4.18 4.99
CA LEU A 56 -3.10 5.06 5.17
C LEU A 56 -3.30 5.44 6.65
N LEU A 57 -3.18 4.47 7.55
CA LEU A 57 -3.27 4.71 8.99
C LEU A 57 -2.16 5.63 9.47
N ALA A 58 -0.91 5.34 9.11
CA ALA A 58 0.25 6.16 9.47
C ALA A 58 0.09 7.62 9.01
N ASN A 59 -0.34 7.83 7.75
CA ASN A 59 -0.62 9.16 7.22
C ASN A 59 -1.74 9.88 7.99
N THR A 60 -2.80 9.15 8.35
CA THR A 60 -3.93 9.71 9.13
C THR A 60 -3.49 10.13 10.53
N PHE A 61 -2.69 9.30 11.21
CA PHE A 61 -2.10 9.63 12.51
C PHE A 61 -1.17 10.84 12.42
N TRP A 62 -0.34 10.91 11.38
CA TRP A 62 0.58 12.03 11.17
C TRP A 62 -0.17 13.35 10.96
N ARG A 63 -1.22 13.32 10.12
CA ARG A 63 -2.07 14.47 9.86
C ARG A 63 -2.78 14.92 11.14
N MET A 64 -3.34 13.99 11.90
CA MET A 64 -4.01 14.29 13.17
C MET A 64 -3.05 14.94 14.18
N ARG A 65 -1.80 14.46 14.27
CA ARG A 65 -0.78 15.07 15.14
C ARG A 65 -0.40 16.47 14.69
N TYR A 66 -0.24 16.69 13.39
CA TYR A 66 0.07 18.00 12.83
C TYR A 66 -1.02 19.03 13.16
N TRP A 67 -2.29 18.66 13.00
CA TRP A 67 -3.42 19.54 13.26
C TRP A 67 -3.55 19.92 14.74
N ARG A 68 -3.27 18.98 15.65
CA ARG A 68 -3.21 19.26 17.09
C ARG A 68 -2.13 20.29 17.44
N SER A 69 -0.96 20.23 16.80
CA SER A 69 0.12 21.20 17.07
C SER A 69 -0.23 22.62 16.59
N GLN A 70 -0.95 22.75 15.49
CA GLN A 70 -1.38 24.06 14.97
C GLN A 70 -2.51 24.66 15.81
N ALA A 71 -3.49 23.85 16.24
CA ALA A 71 -4.57 24.31 17.12
C ALA A 71 -4.04 24.85 18.46
N SER A 72 -2.99 24.24 19.01
CA SER A 72 -2.33 24.73 20.24
C SER A 72 -1.60 26.07 20.05
N LYS A 73 -0.97 26.28 18.88
CA LYS A 73 -0.27 27.55 18.56
C LYS A 73 -1.22 28.72 18.37
N VAL A 74 -2.31 28.52 17.62
CA VAL A 74 -3.35 29.55 17.40
C VAL A 74 -3.99 30.00 18.72
N LYS A 75 -4.19 29.06 19.66
CA LYS A 75 -4.74 29.37 20.99
C LYS A 75 -3.78 30.18 21.88
N GLN A 76 -2.46 29.97 21.73
CA GLN A 76 -1.43 30.77 22.43
C GLN A 76 -1.31 32.19 21.87
N GLU A 77 -1.46 32.36 20.56
CA GLU A 77 -1.34 33.66 19.89
C GLU A 77 -2.57 34.56 20.13
N GLN A 78 -3.75 33.96 20.35
CA GLN A 78 -5.00 34.68 20.66
C GLN A 78 -5.20 35.04 22.14
N SER A 79 -4.38 34.52 23.05
CA SER A 79 -4.35 34.96 24.45
C SER A 79 -2.95 35.49 24.74
N PRO A 80 -2.56 36.66 24.18
CA PRO A 80 -1.32 37.28 24.58
C PRO A 80 -1.45 37.60 26.07
N ASN A 81 -0.49 37.14 26.85
CA ASN A 81 -0.44 37.29 28.30
C ASN A 81 -0.92 38.68 28.71
N HIS A 82 -1.96 38.73 29.54
CA HIS A 82 -2.34 39.92 30.30
C HIS A 82 -1.24 40.25 31.31
#